data_AF-A0A969Q8J7-F1
#
_entry.id   AF-A0A969Q8J7-F1
#
_cell.length_a   1.000
_cell.length_b   1.000
_cell.length_c   1.000
_cell.angle_alpha   90.00
_cell.angle_beta   90.00
_cell.angle_gamma   90.00
#
_symmetry.space_group_name_H-M   'P 1'
#
loop_
_entity.id
_entity.type
_entity.pdbx_description
1 polymer ?
#
loop_
_entity_poly.entity_id
_entity_poly.type
_entity_poly.pdbx_seq_one_letter_code
_entity_poly.pdbx_strand_id
1 'polypeptide(L)'
;MNPEYIQQSKAIYENAEPEYRRYYFDEVAGGFVLIHQDHNLNYSESFVSEVLAKMGKRVTLLSEKAAEGVRTPDAEIDGEICEFKELTESTRNIRYRVQEGISRAKNQGVSAVIFHINRENYEAWKINAGIKQGLFWDTQNQIKKIIFVGNSKQIQIITREDWQNGRPFQRI
;
A
#
# COMPACT_ATOMS: atom_id res chain seq x y z
N MET A 1 16.70 0.58 15.00
CA MET A 1 15.73 -0.54 15.02
C MET A 1 16.14 -1.54 16.09
N ASN A 2 15.20 -2.36 16.61
CA ASN A 2 15.51 -3.44 17.56
C ASN A 2 16.27 -4.58 16.83
N PRO A 3 17.49 -4.99 17.24
CA PRO A 3 18.23 -6.10 16.63
C PRO A 3 17.43 -7.41 16.56
N GLU A 4 16.61 -7.69 17.57
CA GLU A 4 15.74 -8.87 17.62
C GLU A 4 14.71 -8.85 16.48
N TYR A 5 14.13 -7.69 16.20
CA TYR A 5 13.19 -7.51 15.09
C TYR A 5 13.86 -7.80 13.73
N ILE A 6 15.10 -7.33 13.54
CA ILE A 6 15.85 -7.56 12.29
C ILE A 6 16.13 -9.05 12.12
N GLN A 7 16.60 -9.72 13.19
CA GLN A 7 16.85 -11.17 13.16
C GLN A 7 15.59 -11.98 12.85
N GLN A 8 14.46 -11.66 13.50
CA GLN A 8 13.18 -12.31 13.20
C GLN A 8 12.76 -12.08 11.74
N SER A 9 12.90 -10.85 11.24
CA SER A 9 12.55 -10.53 9.85
C SER A 9 13.42 -11.27 8.85
N LYS A 10 14.72 -11.39 9.14
CA LYS A 10 15.67 -12.15 8.32
C LYS A 10 15.31 -13.64 8.28
N ALA A 11 14.96 -14.21 9.43
CA ALA A 11 14.50 -15.60 9.50
C ALA A 11 13.22 -15.82 8.67
N ILE A 12 12.24 -14.91 8.73
CA ILE A 12 11.03 -15.01 7.90
C ILE A 12 11.38 -14.94 6.41
N TYR A 13 12.23 -13.98 6.02
CA TYR A 13 12.64 -13.79 4.63
C TYR A 13 13.42 -14.99 4.07
N GLU A 14 14.38 -15.50 4.84
CA GLU A 14 15.22 -16.64 4.44
C GLU A 14 14.45 -17.95 4.41
N ASN A 15 13.45 -18.14 5.28
CA ASN A 15 12.62 -19.34 5.34
C ASN A 15 11.27 -19.20 4.62
N ALA A 16 11.09 -18.16 3.79
CA ALA A 16 9.88 -18.00 3.00
C ALA A 16 9.63 -19.23 2.10
N GLU A 17 8.35 -19.58 1.95
CA GLU A 17 7.91 -20.72 1.13
C GLU A 17 8.45 -20.64 -0.31
N PRO A 18 8.65 -21.79 -1.00
CA PRO A 18 9.27 -21.82 -2.32
C PRO A 18 8.56 -21.00 -3.41
N GLU A 19 7.24 -20.79 -3.25
CA GLU A 19 6.42 -19.98 -4.14
C GLU A 19 6.71 -18.47 -4.04
N TYR A 20 7.45 -18.02 -3.01
CA TYR A 20 7.86 -16.64 -2.85
C TYR A 20 9.31 -16.42 -3.27
N ARG A 21 9.49 -15.52 -4.23
CA ARG A 21 10.79 -14.97 -4.57
C ARG A 21 11.21 -13.95 -3.52
N ARG A 22 12.40 -14.17 -2.96
CA ARG A 22 13.16 -13.23 -2.13
C ARG A 22 13.64 -12.06 -3.00
N TYR A 23 12.96 -10.91 -2.91
CA TYR A 23 13.24 -9.77 -3.81
C TYR A 23 14.20 -8.76 -3.19
N TYR A 24 13.93 -8.33 -1.95
CA TYR A 24 14.73 -7.30 -1.28
C TYR A 24 14.70 -7.47 0.25
N PHE A 25 15.81 -7.16 0.91
CA PHE A 25 15.92 -7.10 2.38
C PHE A 25 16.75 -5.86 2.77
N ASP A 26 16.25 -5.07 3.71
CA ASP A 26 16.98 -3.94 4.29
C ASP A 26 17.64 -4.37 5.61
N GLU A 27 18.97 -4.48 5.60
CA GLU A 27 19.75 -4.95 6.76
C GLU A 27 19.73 -3.98 7.96
N VAL A 28 19.33 -2.72 7.76
CA VAL A 28 19.32 -1.68 8.81
C VAL A 28 17.95 -1.59 9.49
N ALA A 29 16.89 -1.59 8.69
CA ALA A 29 15.52 -1.47 9.14
C ALA A 29 14.85 -2.82 9.40
N GLY A 30 15.39 -3.91 8.83
CA GLY A 30 14.83 -5.26 8.91
C GLY A 30 13.57 -5.47 8.07
N GLY A 31 13.19 -4.51 7.23
CA GLY A 31 12.06 -4.69 6.32
C GLY A 31 12.47 -5.47 5.08
N PHE A 32 11.50 -6.07 4.40
CA PHE A 32 11.77 -6.92 3.25
C PHE A 32 10.62 -6.92 2.25
N VAL A 33 10.90 -7.46 1.07
CA VAL A 33 9.92 -7.72 0.01
C VAL A 33 10.02 -9.18 -0.44
N LEU A 34 8.93 -9.91 -0.27
CA LEU A 34 8.69 -11.22 -0.86
C LEU A 34 7.66 -11.07 -1.99
N ILE A 35 7.85 -11.77 -3.10
CA ILE A 35 6.95 -11.69 -4.26
C ILE A 35 6.50 -13.10 -4.62
N HIS A 36 5.20 -13.37 -4.55
CA HIS A 36 4.64 -14.64 -5.00
C HIS A 36 4.91 -14.85 -6.50
N GLN A 37 5.24 -16.07 -6.92
CA GLN A 37 5.58 -16.41 -8.31
C GLN A 37 4.47 -16.11 -9.32
N ASP A 38 3.22 -16.12 -8.87
CA ASP A 38 2.03 -15.80 -9.66
C ASP A 38 1.55 -14.34 -9.49
N HIS A 39 2.37 -13.46 -8.92
CA HIS A 39 2.09 -12.03 -8.85
C HIS A 39 2.59 -11.32 -10.12
N ASN A 40 1.75 -10.50 -10.75
CA ASN A 40 2.10 -9.79 -11.98
C ASN A 40 2.69 -8.42 -11.65
N LEU A 41 3.93 -8.45 -11.15
CA LEU A 41 4.60 -7.27 -10.62
C LEU A 41 4.69 -6.13 -11.64
N ASN A 42 4.27 -4.94 -11.24
CA ASN A 42 4.55 -3.71 -11.98
C ASN A 42 5.53 -2.78 -11.23
N TYR A 43 6.06 -1.77 -11.93
CA TYR A 43 7.05 -0.84 -11.39
C TYR A 43 6.56 -0.08 -10.15
N SER A 44 5.29 0.33 -10.12
CA SER A 44 4.73 1.07 -9.00
C SER A 44 4.74 0.24 -7.73
N GLU A 45 4.39 -1.04 -7.84
CA GLU A 45 4.31 -1.95 -6.70
C GLU A 45 5.69 -2.32 -6.17
N SER A 46 6.65 -2.59 -7.06
CA SER A 46 8.04 -2.84 -6.64
C SER A 46 8.64 -1.61 -5.96
N PHE A 47 8.44 -0.42 -6.53
CA PHE A 47 8.88 0.85 -5.95
C PHE A 47 8.30 1.07 -4.54
N VAL A 48 6.98 0.99 -4.41
CA VAL A 48 6.29 1.18 -3.12
C VAL A 48 6.77 0.15 -2.10
N SER A 49 6.87 -1.12 -2.50
CA SER A 49 7.28 -2.21 -1.60
C SER A 49 8.69 -2.00 -1.06
N GLU A 50 9.63 -1.59 -1.90
CA GLU A 50 10.99 -1.27 -1.45
C GLU A 50 11.04 -0.05 -0.52
N VAL A 51 10.26 1.00 -0.80
CA VAL A 51 10.20 2.18 0.07
C VAL A 51 9.67 1.78 1.45
N LEU A 52 8.63 0.96 1.51
CA LEU A 52 8.09 0.45 2.76
C LEU A 52 9.09 -0.47 3.48
N ALA A 53 9.79 -1.35 2.75
CA ALA A 53 10.83 -2.20 3.33
C ALA A 53 11.97 -1.39 3.97
N LYS A 54 12.37 -0.26 3.35
CA LYS A 54 13.37 0.67 3.92
C LYS A 54 12.87 1.37 5.20
N MET A 55 11.56 1.43 5.42
CA MET A 55 10.97 1.85 6.69
C MET A 55 10.85 0.72 7.72
N GLY A 56 11.37 -0.47 7.40
CA GLY A 56 11.30 -1.65 8.25
C GLY A 56 9.97 -2.40 8.13
N LYS A 57 9.25 -2.27 7.02
CA LYS A 57 8.01 -3.04 6.78
C LYS A 57 8.31 -4.38 6.14
N ARG A 58 7.58 -5.41 6.56
CA ARG A 58 7.61 -6.75 5.96
C ARG A 58 6.52 -6.80 4.91
N VAL A 59 6.90 -6.75 3.63
CA VAL A 59 5.98 -6.73 2.49
C VAL A 59 5.98 -8.08 1.80
N THR A 60 4.81 -8.67 1.65
CA THR A 60 4.59 -9.91 0.91
C THR A 60 3.55 -9.65 -0.18
N LEU A 61 3.97 -9.64 -1.44
CA LEU A 61 3.07 -9.53 -2.59
C LEU A 61 2.44 -10.88 -2.87
N LEU A 62 1.10 -10.89 -2.94
CA LEU A 62 0.30 -12.11 -2.92
C LEU A 62 -0.01 -12.60 -4.33
N SER A 63 -0.46 -13.85 -4.44
CA SER A 63 -0.89 -14.41 -5.73
C SER A 63 -2.09 -13.63 -6.32
N GLU A 64 -2.01 -13.31 -7.61
CA GLU A 64 -3.15 -12.78 -8.37
C GLU A 64 -4.02 -13.90 -8.96
N LYS A 65 -3.59 -15.17 -8.86
CA LYS A 65 -4.42 -16.31 -9.26
C LYS A 65 -5.49 -16.57 -8.21
N ALA A 66 -6.73 -16.47 -8.62
CA ALA A 66 -7.89 -16.80 -7.82
C ALA A 66 -8.91 -17.61 -8.64
N ALA A 67 -9.83 -18.28 -7.97
CA ALA A 67 -11.00 -18.84 -8.63
C ALA A 67 -11.80 -17.73 -9.32
N GLU A 68 -12.53 -18.07 -10.38
CA GLU A 68 -13.35 -17.11 -11.12
C GLU A 68 -14.32 -16.37 -10.17
N GLY A 69 -14.30 -15.04 -10.24
CA GLY A 69 -15.13 -14.18 -9.38
C GLY A 69 -14.54 -13.86 -7.99
N VAL A 70 -13.44 -14.50 -7.59
CA VAL A 70 -12.72 -14.18 -6.35
C VAL A 70 -11.66 -13.12 -6.64
N ARG A 71 -11.67 -12.02 -5.89
CA ARG A 71 -10.60 -11.01 -5.95
C ARG A 71 -9.57 -11.32 -4.88
N THR A 72 -8.30 -11.33 -5.26
CA THR A 72 -7.20 -11.35 -4.31
C THR A 72 -6.72 -9.94 -4.05
N PRO A 73 -6.28 -9.65 -2.81
CA PRO A 73 -5.58 -8.42 -2.49
C PRO A 73 -4.15 -8.45 -3.03
N ASP A 74 -3.58 -7.27 -3.24
CA ASP A 74 -2.24 -7.14 -3.84
C ASP A 74 -1.12 -7.59 -2.87
N ALA A 75 -1.24 -7.26 -1.58
CA ALA A 75 -0.16 -7.48 -0.62
C ALA A 75 -0.63 -7.73 0.82
N GLU A 76 0.21 -8.38 1.61
CA GLU A 76 0.20 -8.36 3.06
C GLU A 76 1.41 -7.57 3.57
N ILE A 77 1.17 -6.60 4.47
CA ILE A 77 2.23 -5.75 5.04
C ILE A 77 2.13 -5.78 6.57
N ASP A 78 3.16 -6.31 7.22
CA ASP A 78 3.17 -6.55 8.68
C ASP A 78 1.91 -7.30 9.18
N GLY A 79 1.40 -8.26 8.39
CA GLY A 79 0.18 -9.01 8.71
C GLY A 79 -1.14 -8.31 8.33
N GLU A 80 -1.09 -7.13 7.71
CA GLU A 80 -2.26 -6.40 7.25
C GLU A 80 -2.44 -6.53 5.74
N ILE A 81 -3.63 -6.98 5.31
CA ILE A 81 -4.00 -7.04 3.89
C ILE A 81 -4.18 -5.64 3.33
N CYS A 82 -3.49 -5.36 2.23
CA CYS A 82 -3.38 -4.06 1.60
C CYS A 82 -3.69 -4.14 0.10
N GLU A 83 -4.21 -3.03 -0.43
CA GLU A 83 -4.42 -2.84 -1.85
C GLU A 83 -3.53 -1.69 -2.36
N PHE A 84 -2.86 -1.90 -3.48
CA PHE A 84 -2.04 -0.92 -4.17
C PHE A 84 -2.83 -0.18 -5.25
N LYS A 85 -2.59 1.12 -5.37
CA LYS A 85 -3.18 1.99 -6.38
C LYS A 85 -2.13 2.97 -6.86
N GLU A 86 -2.23 3.39 -8.11
CA GLU A 86 -1.30 4.34 -8.71
C GLU A 86 -2.04 5.55 -9.27
N LEU A 87 -1.46 6.73 -9.05
CA LEU A 87 -1.85 8.00 -9.63
C LEU A 87 -0.76 8.44 -10.63
N THR A 88 -0.91 8.00 -11.87
CA THR A 88 0.01 8.32 -12.97
C THR A 88 -0.17 9.75 -13.48
N GLU A 89 0.76 10.21 -14.32
CA GLU A 89 0.62 11.45 -15.12
C GLU A 89 -0.64 11.46 -16.00
N SER A 90 -1.02 10.29 -16.54
CA SER A 90 -2.22 10.14 -17.37
C SER A 90 -3.53 10.16 -16.56
N THR A 91 -3.48 10.15 -15.23
CA THR A 91 -4.66 10.22 -14.38
C THR A 91 -5.31 11.61 -14.49
N ARG A 92 -6.34 11.72 -15.33
CA ARG A 92 -7.05 12.99 -15.58
C ARG A 92 -7.84 13.49 -14.36
N ASN A 93 -8.47 12.57 -13.63
CA ASN A 93 -9.33 12.90 -12.50
C ASN A 93 -8.82 12.23 -11.21
N ILE A 94 -7.89 12.91 -10.53
CA ILE A 94 -7.30 12.45 -9.27
C ILE A 94 -8.37 12.18 -8.21
N ARG A 95 -9.35 13.08 -8.07
CA ARG A 95 -10.45 12.92 -7.09
C ARG A 95 -11.18 11.60 -7.29
N TYR A 96 -11.61 11.35 -8.53
CA TYR A 96 -12.33 10.12 -8.87
C TYR A 96 -11.46 8.89 -8.65
N ARG A 97 -10.19 8.94 -9.06
CA ARG A 97 -9.27 7.80 -8.93
C ARG A 97 -8.99 7.42 -7.48
N VAL A 98 -8.80 8.41 -6.60
CA VAL A 98 -8.63 8.18 -5.16
C VAL A 98 -9.90 7.59 -4.54
N GLN A 99 -11.07 8.18 -4.83
CA GLN A 99 -12.36 7.68 -4.37
C GLN A 99 -12.62 6.24 -4.85
N GLU A 100 -12.35 5.95 -6.12
CA GLU A 100 -12.50 4.63 -6.71
C GLU A 100 -11.56 3.63 -6.06
N GLY A 101 -10.29 3.98 -5.85
CA GLY A 101 -9.30 3.13 -5.20
C GLY A 101 -9.74 2.70 -3.80
N ILE A 102 -10.23 3.65 -2.99
CA ILE A 102 -10.78 3.38 -1.65
C ILE A 102 -12.01 2.47 -1.74
N SER A 103 -12.93 2.76 -2.66
CA SER A 103 -14.16 1.97 -2.83
C SER A 103 -13.87 0.53 -3.25
N ARG A 104 -12.94 0.32 -4.19
CA ARG A 104 -12.54 -1.01 -4.66
C ARG A 104 -11.86 -1.82 -3.56
N ALA A 105 -10.89 -1.21 -2.88
CA ALA A 105 -10.17 -1.81 -1.77
C ALA A 105 -11.13 -2.28 -0.66
N LYS A 106 -12.11 -1.43 -0.29
CA LYS A 106 -13.17 -1.81 0.62
C LYS A 106 -13.92 -3.06 0.15
N ASN A 107 -14.31 -3.11 -1.13
CA ASN A 107 -15.02 -4.27 -1.67
C ASN A 107 -14.14 -5.56 -1.75
N GLN A 108 -12.82 -5.45 -1.57
CA GLN A 108 -11.88 -6.57 -1.47
C GLN A 108 -11.62 -7.01 -0.01
N GLY A 109 -12.26 -6.42 0.98
CA GLY A 109 -12.06 -6.81 2.38
C GLY A 109 -10.79 -6.26 3.03
N VAL A 110 -10.02 -5.40 2.35
CA VAL A 110 -8.76 -4.86 2.88
C VAL A 110 -9.00 -3.74 3.89
N SER A 111 -8.05 -3.52 4.80
CA SER A 111 -8.11 -2.44 5.81
C SER A 111 -7.20 -1.26 5.50
N ALA A 112 -6.26 -1.40 4.55
CA ALA A 112 -5.37 -0.33 4.12
C ALA A 112 -5.29 -0.20 2.59
N VAL A 113 -5.21 1.03 2.12
CA VAL A 113 -5.00 1.36 0.70
C VAL A 113 -3.73 2.17 0.55
N ILE A 114 -2.89 1.81 -0.41
CA ILE A 114 -1.60 2.46 -0.63
C ILE A 114 -1.60 3.07 -2.02
N PHE A 115 -1.52 4.39 -2.08
CA PHE A 115 -1.43 5.15 -3.33
C PHE A 115 0.01 5.54 -3.61
N HIS A 116 0.54 5.06 -4.73
CA HIS A 116 1.73 5.64 -5.34
C HIS A 116 1.34 6.90 -6.11
N ILE A 117 1.86 8.06 -5.69
CA ILE A 117 1.74 9.32 -6.42
C ILE A 117 2.85 9.37 -7.48
N ASN A 118 2.67 8.58 -8.55
CA ASN A 118 3.59 8.53 -9.68
C ASN A 118 3.36 9.67 -10.68
N ARG A 119 3.46 10.90 -10.17
CA ARG A 119 3.29 12.13 -10.94
C ARG A 119 3.91 13.31 -10.21
N GLU A 120 4.45 14.26 -10.97
CA GLU A 120 5.07 15.48 -10.43
C GLU A 120 4.02 16.49 -9.98
N ASN A 121 2.97 16.65 -10.80
CA ASN A 121 1.96 17.68 -10.61
C ASN A 121 0.63 17.09 -10.17
N TYR A 122 0.25 17.39 -8.92
CA TYR A 122 -1.04 17.01 -8.37
C TYR A 122 -1.52 18.05 -7.35
N GLU A 123 -2.82 18.09 -7.13
CA GLU A 123 -3.45 19.04 -6.22
C GLU A 123 -3.96 18.29 -4.99
N ALA A 124 -3.41 18.61 -3.82
CA ALA A 124 -3.78 17.99 -2.54
C ALA A 124 -5.30 18.07 -2.28
N TRP A 125 -5.96 19.15 -2.69
CA TRP A 125 -7.41 19.30 -2.52
C TRP A 125 -8.21 18.25 -3.31
N LYS A 126 -7.74 17.80 -4.48
CA LYS A 126 -8.39 16.72 -5.26
C LYS A 126 -8.25 15.38 -4.57
N ILE A 127 -7.07 15.09 -4.01
CA ILE A 127 -6.84 13.89 -3.20
C ILE A 127 -7.76 13.90 -1.98
N ASN A 128 -7.79 15.01 -1.23
CA ASN A 128 -8.67 15.17 -0.07
C ASN A 128 -10.15 15.04 -0.42
N ALA A 129 -10.60 15.61 -1.54
CA ALA A 129 -11.97 15.44 -2.00
C ALA A 129 -12.30 13.97 -2.35
N GLY A 130 -11.31 13.24 -2.89
CA GLY A 130 -11.43 11.81 -3.17
C GLY A 130 -11.52 10.97 -1.89
N ILE A 131 -10.64 11.24 -0.91
CA ILE A 131 -10.65 10.59 0.41
C ILE A 131 -12.00 10.82 1.09
N LYS A 132 -12.46 12.08 1.15
CA LYS A 132 -13.75 12.45 1.75
C LYS A 132 -14.89 11.61 1.19
N GLN A 133 -14.97 11.50 -0.14
CA GLN A 133 -16.03 10.76 -0.80
C GLN A 133 -15.89 9.25 -0.60
N GLY A 134 -14.67 8.72 -0.68
CA GLY A 134 -14.39 7.30 -0.48
C GLY A 134 -14.75 6.83 0.93
N LEU A 135 -14.31 7.56 1.95
CA LEU A 135 -14.60 7.25 3.36
C LEU A 135 -16.07 7.47 3.72
N PHE A 136 -16.75 8.45 3.11
CA PHE A 136 -18.19 8.66 3.32
C PHE A 136 -19.02 7.43 2.91
N TRP A 137 -18.61 6.69 1.89
CA TRP A 137 -19.26 5.44 1.45
C TRP A 137 -18.69 4.17 2.10
N ASP A 138 -17.71 4.29 2.97
CA ASP A 138 -17.19 3.20 3.79
C ASP A 138 -17.91 3.19 5.15
N THR A 139 -19.20 2.83 5.10
CA THR A 139 -20.13 2.84 6.25
C THR A 139 -19.80 1.80 7.32
N GLN A 140 -19.09 0.72 6.95
CA GLN A 140 -18.62 -0.32 7.87
C GLN A 140 -17.27 0.03 8.51
N ASN A 141 -16.69 1.19 8.18
CA ASN A 141 -15.40 1.63 8.65
C ASN A 141 -14.29 0.62 8.35
N GLN A 142 -14.34 -0.04 7.20
CA GLN A 142 -13.41 -1.10 6.86
C GLN A 142 -12.01 -0.55 6.58
N ILE A 143 -11.92 0.56 5.85
CA ILE A 143 -10.64 1.23 5.59
C ILE A 143 -10.22 1.99 6.85
N LYS A 144 -9.12 1.52 7.45
CA LYS A 144 -8.53 2.06 8.69
C LYS A 144 -7.45 3.08 8.41
N LYS A 145 -6.70 2.93 7.32
CA LYS A 145 -5.65 3.87 6.92
C LYS A 145 -5.46 3.94 5.41
N ILE A 146 -4.97 5.09 4.96
CA ILE A 146 -4.57 5.34 3.58
C ILE A 146 -3.12 5.79 3.62
N ILE A 147 -2.26 5.16 2.84
CA ILE A 147 -0.84 5.48 2.76
C ILE A 147 -0.58 6.10 1.39
N PHE A 148 0.11 7.22 1.35
CA PHE A 148 0.58 7.86 0.13
C PHE A 148 2.09 7.77 0.07
N VAL A 149 2.62 7.32 -1.06
CA VAL A 149 4.06 7.26 -1.34
C VAL A 149 4.34 8.13 -2.55
N GLY A 150 5.18 9.15 -2.38
CA GLY A 150 5.62 10.01 -3.50
C GLY A 150 6.88 9.45 -4.19
N ASN A 151 7.13 9.90 -5.42
CA ASN A 151 8.38 9.59 -6.15
C ASN A 151 9.65 10.02 -5.38
N SER A 152 9.53 11.02 -4.50
CA SER A 152 10.56 11.47 -3.55
C SER A 152 10.84 10.46 -2.42
N LYS A 153 10.11 9.34 -2.37
CA LYS A 153 10.07 8.35 -1.28
C LYS A 153 9.50 8.89 0.03
N GLN A 154 8.95 10.11 0.01
CA GLN A 154 8.19 10.63 1.14
C GLN A 154 6.91 9.81 1.30
N ILE A 155 6.53 9.59 2.56
CA ILE A 155 5.34 8.84 2.91
C ILE A 155 4.45 9.69 3.81
N GLN A 156 3.17 9.70 3.50
CA GLN A 156 2.14 10.21 4.40
C GLN A 156 1.14 9.10 4.70
N ILE A 157 0.92 8.84 5.98
CA ILE A 157 -0.10 7.92 6.46
C ILE A 157 -1.25 8.75 7.03
N ILE A 158 -2.47 8.46 6.58
CA ILE A 158 -3.69 9.07 7.09
C ILE A 158 -4.53 7.95 7.65
N THR A 159 -4.57 7.84 8.97
CA THR A 159 -5.52 6.96 9.64
C THR A 159 -6.92 7.56 9.59
N ARG A 160 -7.93 6.72 9.81
CA ARG A 160 -9.32 7.17 9.93
C ARG A 160 -9.50 8.16 11.09
N GLU A 161 -8.76 7.98 12.18
CA GLU A 161 -8.72 8.92 13.30
C GLU A 161 -8.10 10.26 12.89
N ASP A 162 -6.98 10.24 12.16
CA ASP A 162 -6.36 11.47 11.63
C ASP A 162 -7.36 12.27 10.80
N TRP A 163 -8.07 11.57 9.91
CA TRP A 163 -9.08 12.19 9.06
C TRP A 163 -10.22 12.82 9.86
N GLN A 164 -10.75 12.11 10.86
CA GLN A 164 -11.81 12.60 11.75
C GLN A 164 -11.37 13.81 12.59
N ASN A 165 -10.09 13.85 12.97
CA ASN A 165 -9.47 14.94 13.70
C ASN A 165 -9.04 16.11 12.80
N GLY A 166 -9.43 16.13 11.53
CA GLY A 166 -9.13 17.22 10.61
C GLY A 166 -7.65 17.30 10.22
N ARG A 167 -6.96 16.16 10.17
CA ARG A 167 -5.59 16.01 9.64
C ARG A 167 -5.63 15.41 8.23
N PRO A 168 -5.90 16.21 7.19
CA PRO A 168 -6.02 15.72 5.82
C PRO A 168 -4.65 15.48 5.16
N PHE A 169 -4.69 14.94 3.95
CA PHE A 169 -3.51 14.82 3.10
C PHE A 169 -2.85 16.19 2.86
N GLN A 170 -1.53 16.21 2.95
CA GLN A 170 -0.65 17.34 2.68
C GLN A 170 0.29 16.95 1.54
N ARG A 171 0.74 17.94 0.76
CA ARG A 171 1.63 17.66 -0.38
C ARG A 171 2.98 17.11 0.11
N ILE A 172 3.44 16.04 -0.54
CA ILE A 172 4.71 15.31 -0.33
C ILE A 172 5.52 15.15 -1.64
#